data_AF-A0A5C6QPZ0-F1
#
_entry.id   AF-A0A5C6QPZ0-F1
#
_cell.length_a   1.000
_cell.length_b   1.000
_cell.length_c   1.000
_cell.angle_alpha   90.00
_cell.angle_beta   90.00
_cell.angle_gamma   90.00
#
_symmetry.space_group_name_H-M   'P 1'
#
loop_
_entity.id
_entity.type
_entity.pdbx_description
1 polymer ?
#
loop_
_entity_poly.entity_id
_entity_poly.type
_entity_poly.pdbx_seq_one_letter_code
_entity_poly.pdbx_strand_id
1 'polypeptide(L)'
;MNSRTFLTLHGVINSVFAFVLFFIPHLVWPMYGVEINDQYAYFLSQHTSIFLGGIGAISLLLRDIEEGETAKKLFLALFITNILGVVITLYAGATGIFVGFGWSDPAFFIVLSVLSYFQFKKQ
;
A
#
# COMPACT_ATOMS: atom_id res chain seq x y z
N MET A 1 -11.80 14.69 5.63
CA MET A 1 -10.59 14.19 6.31
C MET A 1 -9.46 15.19 6.16
N ASN A 2 -8.79 15.53 7.25
CA ASN A 2 -7.58 16.37 7.28
C ASN A 2 -6.32 15.52 7.04
N SER A 3 -5.16 16.16 6.84
CA SER A 3 -3.88 15.50 6.57
C SER A 3 -3.49 14.51 7.66
N ARG A 4 -3.64 14.90 8.94
CA ARG A 4 -3.31 14.05 10.09
C ARG A 4 -4.05 12.72 10.08
N THR A 5 -5.38 12.75 9.94
CA THR A 5 -6.18 11.52 9.94
C THR A 5 -5.83 10.65 8.73
N PHE A 6 -5.66 11.24 7.55
CA PHE A 6 -5.31 10.50 6.34
C PHE A 6 -3.95 9.80 6.48
N LEU A 7 -2.91 10.56 6.85
CA LEU A 7 -1.55 10.05 6.97
C LEU A 7 -1.40 9.05 8.13
N THR A 8 -2.18 9.23 9.21
CA THR A 8 -2.24 8.22 10.29
C THR A 8 -2.85 6.92 9.80
N LEU A 9 -4.01 6.98 9.13
CA LEU A 9 -4.66 5.79 8.60
C LEU A 9 -3.79 5.09 7.56
N HIS A 10 -3.27 5.85 6.58
CA HIS A 10 -2.39 5.36 5.54
C HIS A 10 -1.12 4.73 6.14
N GLY A 11 -0.53 5.38 7.13
CA GLY A 11 0.66 4.91 7.83
C GLY A 11 0.43 3.60 8.57
N VAL A 12 -0.63 3.53 9.38
CA VAL A 12 -1.00 2.33 10.14
C VAL A 12 -1.28 1.16 9.21
N ILE A 13 -2.06 1.36 8.15
CA ILE A 13 -2.39 0.27 7.22
C ILE A 13 -1.10 -0.29 6.58
N ASN A 14 -0.24 0.57 6.04
CA ASN A 14 1.00 0.14 5.41
C ASN A 14 1.95 -0.55 6.41
N SER A 15 2.04 -0.04 7.65
CA SER A 15 2.81 -0.70 8.71
C SER A 15 2.24 -2.08 9.05
N VAL A 16 0.92 -2.22 9.20
CA VAL A 16 0.28 -3.52 9.48
C VAL A 16 0.57 -4.51 8.37
N PHE A 17 0.40 -4.13 7.11
CA PHE A 17 0.74 -5.02 5.99
C PHE A 17 2.22 -5.38 5.96
N ALA A 18 3.12 -4.44 6.26
CA ALA A 18 4.55 -4.74 6.36
C ALA A 18 4.83 -5.79 7.46
N PHE A 19 4.24 -5.64 8.64
CA PHE A 19 4.40 -6.63 9.72
C PHE A 19 3.83 -8.00 9.33
N VAL A 20 2.63 -8.02 8.77
CA VAL A 20 1.93 -9.25 8.39
C VAL A 20 2.70 -10.00 7.29
N LEU A 21 3.11 -9.31 6.22
CA LEU A 21 3.84 -9.92 5.11
C LEU A 21 5.28 -10.31 5.47
N PHE A 22 5.84 -9.73 6.54
CA PHE A 22 7.13 -10.13 7.08
C PHE A 22 7.04 -11.42 7.92
N PHE A 23 6.04 -11.52 8.81
CA PHE A 23 5.98 -12.61 9.78
C PHE A 23 5.13 -13.82 9.33
N ILE A 24 4.05 -13.60 8.59
CA ILE A 24 3.06 -14.64 8.26
C ILE A 24 2.61 -14.64 6.79
N PRO A 25 3.52 -14.51 5.79
CA PRO A 25 3.12 -14.42 4.39
C PRO A 25 2.47 -15.70 3.85
N HIS A 26 2.80 -16.85 4.43
CA HIS A 26 2.24 -18.16 4.05
C HIS A 26 0.75 -18.31 4.38
N LEU A 27 0.19 -17.47 5.26
CA LEU A 27 -1.25 -17.45 5.55
C LEU A 27 -1.99 -16.47 4.64
N VAL A 28 -1.35 -15.35 4.30
CA VAL A 28 -2.00 -14.24 3.59
C VAL A 28 -2.03 -14.46 2.09
N TRP A 29 -0.90 -14.79 1.47
CA TRP A 29 -0.83 -14.93 0.01
C TRP A 29 -1.76 -16.00 -0.56
N PRO A 30 -1.95 -17.17 0.09
CA PRO A 30 -2.92 -18.15 -0.40
C PRO A 30 -4.36 -17.65 -0.42
N MET A 31 -4.73 -16.73 0.47
CA MET A 31 -6.06 -16.09 0.42
C MET A 31 -6.24 -15.26 -0.87
N TYR A 32 -5.15 -14.75 -1.42
CA TYR A 32 -5.11 -13.94 -2.65
C TYR A 32 -4.96 -14.81 -3.90
N GLY A 33 -4.82 -16.13 -3.76
CA GLY A 33 -4.56 -17.06 -4.86
C GLY A 33 -3.08 -17.30 -5.16
N VAL A 34 -2.17 -16.78 -4.32
CA VAL A 34 -0.71 -16.90 -4.52
C VAL A 34 -0.13 -17.93 -3.57
N GLU A 35 0.58 -18.91 -4.13
CA GLU A 35 1.29 -19.93 -3.35
C GLU A 35 2.71 -19.48 -2.99
N ILE A 36 3.15 -19.77 -1.77
CA ILE A 36 4.52 -19.59 -1.31
C ILE A 36 5.20 -20.95 -1.31
N ASN A 37 5.77 -21.32 -2.47
CA ASN A 37 6.27 -22.67 -2.72
C ASN A 37 7.73 -22.89 -2.34
N ASP A 38 8.49 -21.82 -2.13
CA ASP A 38 9.90 -21.90 -1.75
C ASP A 38 10.35 -20.73 -0.85
N GLN A 39 11.59 -20.82 -0.38
CA GLN A 39 12.22 -19.81 0.47
C GLN A 39 12.43 -18.45 -0.22
N TYR A 40 12.54 -18.43 -1.55
CA TYR A 40 12.75 -17.20 -2.32
C TYR A 40 11.44 -16.42 -2.46
N ALA A 41 10.32 -17.10 -2.72
CA ALA A 41 8.99 -16.51 -2.70
C ALA A 41 8.64 -15.99 -1.30
N TYR A 42 8.99 -16.76 -0.25
CA TYR A 42 8.84 -16.31 1.13
C TYR A 42 9.65 -15.04 1.38
N PHE A 43 10.94 -15.04 1.05
CA PHE A 43 11.80 -13.87 1.20
C PHE A 43 11.32 -12.68 0.36
N LEU A 44 10.81 -12.90 -0.86
CA LEU A 44 10.30 -11.82 -1.71
C LEU A 44 9.09 -11.13 -1.08
N SER A 45 8.21 -11.87 -0.41
CA SER A 45 7.14 -11.29 0.40
C SER A 45 7.69 -10.43 1.56
N GLN A 46 8.66 -10.97 2.31
CA GLN A 46 9.30 -10.22 3.39
C GLN A 46 9.99 -8.96 2.86
N HIS A 47 10.65 -9.06 1.71
CA HIS A 47 11.33 -7.97 1.04
C HIS A 47 10.36 -6.84 0.66
N THR A 48 9.15 -7.15 0.20
CA THR A 48 8.09 -6.15 -0.05
C THR A 48 7.74 -5.33 1.20
N SER A 49 7.90 -5.92 2.38
CA SER A 49 7.63 -5.25 3.66
C SER A 49 8.56 -4.06 3.92
N ILE A 50 9.73 -4.00 3.27
CA ILE A 50 10.64 -2.84 3.33
C ILE A 50 9.93 -1.59 2.79
N PHE A 51 9.27 -1.70 1.64
CA PHE A 51 8.62 -0.58 0.97
C PHE A 51 7.34 -0.16 1.70
N LEU A 52 6.52 -1.14 2.10
CA LEU A 52 5.31 -0.87 2.88
C LEU A 52 5.66 -0.26 4.25
N GLY A 53 6.66 -0.81 4.94
CA GLY A 53 7.15 -0.28 6.21
C GLY A 53 7.70 1.13 6.08
N GLY A 54 8.47 1.40 5.01
CA GLY A 54 9.00 2.73 4.70
C GLY A 54 7.89 3.75 4.44
N ILE A 55 6.89 3.41 3.62
CA ILE A 55 5.71 4.26 3.36
C ILE A 55 4.93 4.49 4.66
N GLY A 56 4.78 3.44 5.47
CA GLY A 56 4.16 3.51 6.78
C GLY A 56 4.85 4.52 7.69
N ALA A 57 6.18 4.40 7.82
CA ALA A 57 7.01 5.30 8.62
C ALA A 57 6.93 6.75 8.13
N ILE A 58 7.11 6.98 6.82
CA ILE A 58 7.01 8.33 6.22
C ILE A 58 5.64 8.95 6.53
N SER A 59 4.55 8.19 6.35
CA SER A 59 3.20 8.69 6.61
C SER A 59 2.99 9.03 8.09
N LEU A 60 3.47 8.20 9.02
CA LEU A 60 3.31 8.43 10.45
C LEU A 60 4.18 9.58 10.96
N LEU A 61 5.41 9.72 10.46
CA LEU A 61 6.33 10.79 10.83
C LEU A 61 5.87 12.15 10.30
N LEU A 62 5.28 12.17 9.11
CA LEU A 62 4.78 13.39 8.47
C LEU A 62 3.28 13.64 8.71
N ARG A 63 2.62 12.91 9.61
CA ARG A 63 1.17 13.08 9.86
C ARG A 63 0.79 14.50 10.27
N ASP A 64 1.72 15.24 10.87
CA ASP A 64 1.52 16.61 11.37
C ASP A 64 2.10 17.67 10.43
N ILE A 65 2.31 17.30 9.16
CA ILE A 65 2.81 18.19 8.13
C ILE A 65 1.84 19.37 7.92
N GLU A 66 2.42 20.57 7.87
CA GLU A 66 1.70 21.80 7.53
C GLU A 66 1.39 21.84 6.03
N GLU A 67 0.38 22.63 5.67
CA GLU A 67 0.01 22.84 4.27
C GLU A 67 1.14 23.54 3.52
N GLY A 68 1.34 23.15 2.25
CA GLY A 68 2.34 23.75 1.39
C GLY A 68 2.97 22.77 0.42
N GLU A 69 4.05 23.21 -0.24
CA GLU A 69 4.65 22.48 -1.35
C GLU A 69 5.18 21.08 -0.95
N THR A 70 5.72 20.95 0.26
CA THR A 70 6.19 19.65 0.79
C THR A 70 5.03 18.67 0.97
N ALA A 71 3.92 19.11 1.59
CA ALA A 71 2.73 18.27 1.74
C ALA A 71 2.11 17.91 0.39
N LYS A 72 2.08 18.86 -0.54
CA LYS A 72 1.61 18.64 -1.92
C LYS A 72 2.42 17.55 -2.63
N LYS A 73 3.75 17.62 -2.56
CA LYS A 73 4.63 16.59 -3.15
C LYS A 73 4.49 15.24 -2.44
N LEU A 74 4.32 15.22 -1.12
CA LEU A 74 4.06 13.99 -0.37
C LEU A 74 2.77 13.30 -0.87
N PHE A 75 1.65 14.01 -0.95
CA PHE A 75 0.40 13.41 -1.41
C PHE A 75 0.44 13.02 -2.88
N LEU A 76 1.15 13.77 -3.72
CA LEU A 76 1.40 13.37 -5.10
C LEU A 76 2.22 12.08 -5.18
N ALA A 77 3.27 11.95 -4.37
CA ALA A 77 4.07 10.72 -4.30
C ALA A 77 3.22 9.53 -3.86
N LEU A 78 2.43 9.68 -2.79
CA LEU A 78 1.50 8.63 -2.33
C LEU A 78 0.46 8.28 -3.40
N PHE A 79 -0.06 9.26 -4.13
CA PHE A 79 -0.96 9.02 -5.26
C PHE A 79 -0.30 8.18 -6.35
N ILE A 80 0.91 8.55 -6.79
CA ILE A 80 1.66 7.81 -7.81
C ILE A 80 1.94 6.38 -7.34
N THR A 81 2.39 6.20 -6.10
CA THR A 81 2.61 4.87 -5.52
C THR A 81 1.34 4.01 -5.55
N ASN A 82 0.19 4.58 -5.18
CA ASN A 82 -1.06 3.84 -5.19
C ASN A 82 -1.52 3.51 -6.62
N ILE A 83 -1.32 4.40 -7.60
CA ILE A 83 -1.60 4.11 -9.01
C ILE A 83 -0.71 2.99 -9.54
N LEU A 84 0.58 2.95 -9.18
CA LEU A 84 1.45 1.82 -9.50
C LEU A 84 0.90 0.51 -8.89
N GLY A 85 0.44 0.57 -7.64
CA GLY A 85 -0.25 -0.55 -6.98
C GLY A 85 -1.48 -1.02 -7.77
N VAL A 86 -2.35 -0.10 -8.23
CA VAL A 86 -3.51 -0.43 -9.08
C VAL A 86 -3.07 -1.16 -10.34
N VAL A 87 -2.09 -0.63 -11.07
CA VAL A 87 -1.64 -1.21 -12.34
C VAL A 87 -1.09 -2.63 -12.15
N ILE A 88 -0.22 -2.82 -11.15
CA ILE A 88 0.43 -4.11 -10.90
C ILE A 88 -0.59 -5.16 -10.41
N THR A 89 -1.47 -4.78 -9.49
CA THR A 89 -2.44 -5.71 -8.90
C THR A 89 -3.59 -6.03 -9.87
N LEU A 90 -4.01 -5.07 -10.70
CA LEU A 90 -4.96 -5.35 -11.79
C LEU A 90 -4.34 -6.29 -12.82
N TYR A 91 -3.05 -6.12 -13.14
CA TYR A 91 -2.34 -7.06 -14.01
C TYR A 91 -2.35 -8.48 -13.41
N ALA A 92 -2.07 -8.62 -12.11
CA ALA A 92 -2.15 -9.92 -11.43
C ALA A 92 -3.57 -10.51 -11.47
N GLY A 93 -4.62 -9.71 -11.28
CA GLY A 93 -6.01 -10.16 -11.40
C GLY A 93 -6.37 -10.58 -12.83
N ALA A 94 -6.00 -9.78 -13.83
CA ALA A 94 -6.29 -10.02 -15.24
C ALA A 94 -5.57 -11.25 -15.81
N THR A 95 -4.38 -11.57 -15.29
CA THR A 95 -3.60 -12.75 -15.69
C THR A 95 -3.97 -14.03 -14.91
N GLY A 96 -4.88 -13.93 -13.94
CA GLY A 96 -5.32 -15.06 -13.13
C GLY A 96 -4.37 -15.42 -11.98
N ILE A 97 -3.36 -14.59 -11.70
CA ILE A 97 -2.49 -14.76 -10.51
C ILE A 97 -3.28 -14.46 -9.24
N PHE A 98 -4.03 -13.35 -9.23
CA PHE A 98 -4.94 -13.03 -8.14
C PHE A 98 -6.33 -13.60 -8.42
N VAL A 99 -6.84 -14.39 -7.47
CA VAL A 99 -8.19 -14.95 -7.49
C VAL A 99 -8.88 -14.75 -6.14
N GLY A 100 -10.22 -14.81 -6.13
CA GLY A 100 -11.01 -14.66 -4.90
C GLY A 100 -10.70 -13.33 -4.19
N PHE A 101 -10.17 -13.41 -2.96
CA PHE A 101 -9.83 -12.23 -2.16
C PHE A 101 -8.66 -11.41 -2.75
N GLY A 102 -7.91 -11.96 -3.71
CA GLY A 102 -6.86 -11.23 -4.43
C GLY A 102 -7.38 -9.98 -5.15
N TRP A 103 -8.65 -9.96 -5.55
CA TRP A 103 -9.30 -8.77 -6.14
C TRP A 103 -9.53 -7.63 -5.15
N SER A 104 -9.36 -7.87 -3.85
CA SER A 104 -9.39 -6.80 -2.85
C SER A 104 -8.21 -5.84 -2.99
N ASP A 105 -7.05 -6.31 -3.49
CA ASP A 105 -5.82 -5.51 -3.58
C ASP A 105 -5.95 -4.36 -4.61
N PRO A 106 -6.39 -4.62 -5.86
CA PRO A 106 -6.67 -3.54 -6.81
C PRO A 106 -7.70 -2.54 -6.30
N ALA A 107 -8.78 -3.03 -5.68
CA ALA A 107 -9.83 -2.17 -5.12
C ALA A 107 -9.27 -1.27 -4.01
N PHE A 108 -8.45 -1.84 -3.13
CA PHE A 108 -7.76 -1.12 -2.06
C PHE A 108 -6.86 0.00 -2.62
N PHE A 109 -6.01 -0.30 -3.60
CA PHE A 109 -5.14 0.70 -4.22
C PHE A 109 -5.92 1.78 -4.99
N ILE A 110 -7.06 1.45 -5.61
CA ILE A 110 -7.93 2.44 -6.25
C ILE A 110 -8.47 3.42 -5.21
N VAL A 111 -9.00 2.90 -4.10
CA VAL A 111 -9.52 3.74 -3.01
C VAL A 111 -8.42 4.64 -2.45
N LEU A 112 -7.24 4.10 -2.17
CA LEU A 112 -6.12 4.90 -1.68
C LEU A 112 -5.65 5.94 -2.71
N SER A 113 -5.67 5.62 -4.00
CA SER A 113 -5.34 6.59 -5.07
C SER A 113 -6.32 7.77 -5.05
N VAL A 114 -7.62 7.49 -5.01
CA VAL A 114 -8.66 8.54 -4.95
C VAL A 114 -8.48 9.42 -3.71
N LEU A 115 -8.24 8.80 -2.54
CA LEU A 115 -8.04 9.54 -1.30
C LEU A 115 -6.76 10.38 -1.32
N SER A 116 -5.63 9.85 -1.83
CA SER A 116 -4.38 10.59 -2.01
C SER A 116 -4.56 11.77 -2.97
N TYR A 117 -5.29 11.58 -4.07
CA TYR A 117 -5.59 12.65 -5.02
C TYR A 117 -6.39 13.78 -4.36
N PHE A 118 -7.39 13.45 -3.54
CA PHE A 118 -8.15 14.47 -2.82
C PHE A 118 -7.33 15.21 -1.76
N GLN A 119 -6.36 14.55 -1.11
CA GLN A 119 -5.43 15.25 -0.22
C GLN A 119 -4.49 16.17 -1.01
N PHE A 120 -3.97 15.70 -2.15
CA PHE A 120 -3.15 16.49 -3.06
C PHE A 120 -3.87 17.75 -3.54
N LYS A 121 -5.15 17.66 -3.91
CA LYS A 121 -5.95 18.79 -4.38
C LYS A 121 -6.30 19.81 -3.27
N LYS A 122 -6.16 19.44 -2.01
CA LYS A 122 -6.39 20.31 -0.85
C LYS A 122 -5.17 21.13 -0.45
N GLN A 123 -3.99 20.73 -0.91
CA GLN A 123 -2.74 21.50 -0.73
C GLN A 123 -2.60 22.55 -1.82
#